data_AF-A0A3D1TE54-F1
#
_entry.id   AF-A0A3D1TE54-F1
#
_cell.length_a   1.000
_cell.length_b   1.000
_cell.length_c   1.000
_cell.angle_alpha   90.00
_cell.angle_beta   90.00
_cell.angle_gamma   90.00
#
_symmetry.space_group_name_H-M   'P 1'
#
loop_
_entity.id
_entity.type
_entity.pdbx_description
1 polymer ?
#
loop_
_entity_poly.entity_id
_entity_poly.type
_entity_poly.pdbx_seq_one_letter_code
_entity_poly.pdbx_strand_id
1 'polypeptide(L)' 'RRIIHTTLQNVSNVSTYSEGEDPYRRVIISPENRD' A
#
# COMPACT_ATOMS: atom_id res chain seq x y z
N ARG A 1 3.66 7.13 3.33
CA ARG A 1 2.83 6.89 2.13
C ARG A 1 3.67 6.91 0.85
N ARG A 2 4.11 8.07 0.33
CA ARG A 2 4.84 8.13 -0.97
C ARG A 2 6.04 7.18 -1.09
N ILE A 3 7.00 7.24 -0.15
CA ILE A 3 8.19 6.37 -0.17
C ILE A 3 7.79 4.89 -0.22
N ILE A 4 6.90 4.45 0.67
CA ILE A 4 6.44 3.06 0.73
C ILE A 4 5.75 2.64 -0.58
N HIS A 5 4.84 3.47 -1.12
CA HIS A 5 4.20 3.19 -2.41
C HIS A 5 5.24 3.06 -3.53
N THR A 6 6.20 4.00 -3.64
CA THR A 6 7.21 3.99 -4.70
C THR A 6 8.23 2.86 -4.56
N THR A 7 8.54 2.44 -3.34
CA THR A 7 9.45 1.32 -3.10
C THR A 7 8.80 -0.01 -3.49
N LEU A 8 7.49 -0.16 -3.23
CA LEU A 8 6.77 -1.43 -3.45
C LEU A 8 6.08 -1.50 -4.82
N GLN A 9 6.03 -0.42 -5.61
CA GLN A 9 5.28 -0.34 -6.87
C GLN A 9 5.64 -1.42 -7.92
N ASN A 10 6.87 -1.95 -7.90
CA ASN A 10 7.37 -2.95 -8.86
C ASN A 10 7.58 -4.32 -8.21
N VAL A 11 7.14 -4.51 -6.97
CA VAL A 11 7.23 -5.80 -6.29
C VAL A 11 6.04 -6.66 -6.74
N SER A 12 6.31 -7.77 -7.40
CA SER A 12 5.26 -8.65 -7.90
C SER A 12 4.39 -9.21 -6.77
N ASN A 13 3.09 -9.35 -7.04
CA ASN A 13 2.08 -9.87 -6.12
C ASN A 13 1.85 -9.02 -4.86
N VAL A 14 2.31 -7.77 -4.82
CA VAL A 14 2.11 -6.86 -3.69
C VAL A 14 1.45 -5.58 -4.16
N SER A 15 0.33 -5.23 -3.54
CA SER A 15 -0.37 -3.97 -3.74
C SER A 15 -0.28 -3.11 -2.48
N THR A 16 -0.35 -1.79 -2.67
CA THR A 16 -0.37 -0.84 -1.55
C THR A 16 -1.41 0.25 -1.78
N TYR A 17 -2.14 0.61 -0.73
CA TYR A 17 -3.11 1.71 -0.76
C TYR A 17 -3.11 2.46 0.57
N SER A 18 -3.75 3.62 0.63
CA SER A 18 -3.89 4.40 1.86
C SER A 18 -5.31 4.28 2.39
N GLU A 19 -5.46 4.12 3.70
CA GLU A 19 -6.76 3.98 4.37
C GLU A 19 -6.81 4.88 5.60
N GLY A 20 -7.99 5.46 5.87
CA GLY A 20 -8.26 6.34 7.01
C GLY A 20 -8.02 7.83 6.72
N GLU A 21 -8.39 8.66 7.69
CA GLU A 21 -8.30 10.13 7.64
C GLU A 21 -7.13 10.65 8.47
N ASP A 22 -6.64 11.85 8.16
CA ASP A 22 -5.57 12.50 8.93
C ASP A 22 -6.00 12.75 10.40
N PRO A 23 -5.15 12.52 11.42
CA PRO A 23 -3.76 12.06 11.36
C PRO A 23 -3.58 10.52 11.31
N TYR A 24 -4.68 9.77 11.33
CA TYR A 24 -4.69 8.31 11.43
C TYR A 24 -4.55 7.55 10.10
N ARG A 25 -4.36 8.28 8.99
CA ARG A 25 -4.23 7.70 7.66
C ARG A 25 -2.94 6.89 7.51
N ARG A 26 -3.11 5.60 7.27
CA ARG A 26 -2.02 4.60 7.19
C ARG A 26 -1.88 4.01 5.79
N VAL A 27 -0.72 3.40 5.51
CA VAL A 27 -0.51 2.57 4.31
C VAL A 27 -0.92 1.15 4.64
N ILE A 28 -1.75 0.56 3.80
CA ILE A 28 -2.04 -0.86 3.81
C ILE A 28 -1.20 -1.53 2.72
N ILE A 29 -0.68 -2.71 3.04
CA ILE A 29 0.08 -3.57 2.14
C ILE A 29 -0.66 -4.90 2.08
N SER A 30 -0.99 -5.38 0.88
CA SER A 30 -1.76 -6.59 0.66
C SER A 30 -1.22 -7.39 -0.53
N PRO A 31 -1.44 -8.72 -0.57
CA PRO A 31 -1.26 -9.47 -1.80
C PRO A 31 -2.15 -8.91 -2.92
N GLU A 32 -1.62 -8.84 -4.13
CA GLU A 32 -2.36 -8.36 -5.31
C GLU A 32 -3.45 -9.36 -5.75
N ASN A 33 -3.18 -10.66 -5.56
CA ASN A 33 -4.09 -11.75 -5.88
C ASN A 33 -4.81 -12.26 -4.62
N ARG A 34 -5.67 -11.42 -4.03
CA ARG A 34 -6.66 -11.89 -3.08
C ARG A 34 -7.95 -12.18 -3.84
N ASP A 35 -8.04 -13.38 -4.41
CA ASP A 35 -9.32 -14.05 -4.58
C ASP A 35 -9.87 -14.43 -3.18
#